data_AF-A0A2N6FN62-F1
#
_entry.id   AF-A0A2N6FN62-F1
#
_cell.length_a   1.000
_cell.length_b   1.000
_cell.length_c   1.000
_cell.angle_alpha   90.00
_cell.angle_beta   90.00
_cell.angle_gamma   90.00
#
_symmetry.space_group_name_H-M   'P 1'
#
loop_
_entity.id
_entity.type
_entity.pdbx_description
1 polymer ?
#
loop_
_entity_poly.entity_id
_entity_poly.type
_entity_poly.pdbx_seq_one_letter_code
_entity_poly.pdbx_strand_id
1 'polypeptide(L)'
;MTPAEAKLQGMLKAAGLIKKASYRPGEVQRILGISERTFHYLISRYEPGENGQPKNPNSLDSYKMGHHRVWYHELVSFIDRNQTYERNNTDDRQLGLF
;
A
#
# COMPACT_ATOMS: atom_id res chain seq x y z
N MET A 1 3.62 17.94 -0.90
CA MET A 1 2.60 16.88 -0.92
C MET A 1 2.88 16.01 -2.12
N THR A 2 3.23 14.74 -1.91
CA THR A 2 3.61 13.84 -3.01
C THR A 2 2.37 13.34 -3.78
N PRO A 3 2.52 12.86 -5.03
CA PRO A 3 1.40 12.26 -5.76
C PRO A 3 0.73 11.09 -5.00
N ALA A 4 1.54 10.27 -4.31
CA ALA A 4 1.05 9.18 -3.48
C ALA A 4 0.24 9.67 -2.26
N GLU A 5 0.65 10.76 -1.62
CA GLU A 5 -0.13 11.39 -0.54
C GLU A 5 -1.46 11.94 -1.03
N ALA A 6 -1.48 12.57 -2.22
CA ALA A 6 -2.71 13.06 -2.84
C ALA A 6 -3.67 11.92 -3.17
N LYS A 7 -3.16 10.81 -3.71
CA LYS A 7 -3.93 9.60 -3.98
C LYS A 7 -4.50 9.01 -2.69
N LEU A 8 -3.70 8.88 -1.63
CA LEU A 8 -4.17 8.38 -0.33
C LEU A 8 -5.28 9.27 0.26
N GLN A 9 -5.16 10.60 0.15
CA GLN A 9 -6.22 11.51 0.60
C GLN A 9 -7.53 11.32 -0.19
N GLY A 10 -7.44 11.11 -1.51
CA GLY A 10 -8.60 10.75 -2.34
C GLY A 10 -9.25 9.44 -1.88
N MET A 11 -8.45 8.41 -1.60
CA MET A 11 -8.92 7.11 -1.11
C MET A 11 -9.58 7.21 0.28
N LEU A 12 -9.02 8.01 1.18
CA LEU A 12 -9.62 8.29 2.49
C LEU A 12 -10.99 8.95 2.37
N LYS A 13 -11.11 9.96 1.49
CA LYS A 13 -12.38 10.64 1.21
C LYS A 13 -13.41 9.67 0.65
N ALA A 14 -13.01 8.80 -0.30
CA ALA A 14 -13.89 7.78 -0.87
C ALA A 14 -14.34 6.74 0.18
N ALA A 15 -13.45 6.37 1.12
CA ALA A 15 -13.76 5.45 2.21
C ALA A 15 -14.60 6.09 3.35
N GLY A 16 -14.83 7.40 3.30
CA GLY A 16 -15.50 8.16 4.37
C GLY A 16 -14.67 8.26 5.65
N LEU A 17 -13.34 8.23 5.53
CA LEU A 17 -12.41 8.25 6.66
C LEU A 17 -11.65 9.58 6.73
N ILE A 18 -11.40 10.04 7.95
CA ILE A 18 -10.54 11.20 8.20
C ILE A 18 -9.06 10.79 8.21
N LYS A 19 -8.17 11.74 7.91
CA LYS A 19 -6.72 11.54 8.02
C LYS A 19 -6.33 11.27 9.48
N LYS A 20 -5.69 10.13 9.72
CA LYS A 20 -5.12 9.70 11.01
C LYS A 20 -3.64 9.37 10.86
N ALA A 21 -2.91 9.35 11.97
CA ALA A 21 -1.51 8.89 12.00
C ALA A 21 -1.36 7.39 11.73
N SER A 22 -2.36 6.59 12.12
CA SER A 22 -2.42 5.15 11.87
C SER A 22 -3.87 4.66 11.71
N TYR A 23 -4.03 3.53 11.04
CA TYR A 23 -5.32 2.92 10.69
C TYR A 23 -5.38 1.45 11.14
N ARG A 24 -6.56 1.01 11.54
CA ARG A 24 -6.85 -0.40 11.88
C ARG A 24 -6.95 -1.26 10.61
N PRO A 25 -6.80 -2.60 10.70
CA PRO A 25 -6.94 -3.50 9.56
C PRO A 25 -8.21 -3.28 8.73
N GLY A 26 -9.37 -3.17 9.39
CA GLY A 26 -10.65 -2.91 8.70
C GLY A 26 -10.70 -1.53 8.02
N GLU A 27 -10.01 -0.52 8.56
CA GLU A 27 -9.90 0.79 7.90
C GLU A 27 -9.00 0.68 6.67
N VAL A 28 -7.87 -0.03 6.78
CA VAL A 28 -6.95 -0.26 5.65
C VAL A 28 -7.63 -1.04 4.52
N GLN A 29 -8.41 -2.07 4.87
CA GLN A 29 -9.22 -2.82 3.91
C GLN A 29 -10.17 -1.89 3.14
N ARG A 30 -10.86 -0.98 3.84
CA ARG A 30 -11.77 0.01 3.22
C ARG A 30 -11.02 1.05 2.38
N ILE A 31 -9.86 1.52 2.84
CA ILE A 31 -9.03 2.50 2.11
C ILE A 31 -8.55 1.89 0.79
N LEU A 32 -8.00 0.67 0.84
CA LEU A 32 -7.42 0.00 -0.32
C LEU A 32 -8.46 -0.75 -1.17
N GLY A 33 -9.70 -0.91 -0.68
CA GLY A 33 -10.74 -1.67 -1.38
C GLY A 33 -10.43 -3.17 -1.47
N ILE A 34 -9.76 -3.73 -0.47
CA ILE A 34 -9.29 -5.13 -0.48
C ILE A 34 -9.99 -5.99 0.57
N SER A 35 -10.03 -7.29 0.33
CA SER A 35 -10.56 -8.27 1.29
C SER A 35 -9.63 -8.46 2.49
N GLU A 36 -10.18 -8.97 3.60
CA GLU A 36 -9.39 -9.39 4.77
C GLU A 36 -8.30 -10.39 4.40
N ARG A 37 -8.63 -11.41 3.58
CA ARG A 37 -7.66 -12.38 3.09
C ARG A 37 -6.51 -11.71 2.33
N THR A 38 -6.81 -10.75 1.46
CA THR A 38 -5.81 -9.98 0.71
C THR A 38 -4.95 -9.15 1.67
N PHE A 39 -5.56 -8.52 2.67
CA PHE A 39 -4.83 -7.79 3.71
C PHE A 39 -3.84 -8.70 4.45
N HIS A 40 -4.29 -9.88 4.91
CA HIS A 40 -3.43 -10.87 5.57
C HIS A 40 -2.30 -11.37 4.67
N TYR A 41 -2.59 -11.53 3.36
CA TYR A 41 -1.57 -11.88 2.39
C TYR A 41 -0.49 -10.79 2.26
N LEU A 42 -0.88 -9.51 2.17
CA LEU A 42 0.06 -8.38 2.06
C LEU A 42 0.99 -8.25 3.28
N ILE A 43 0.46 -8.45 4.50
CA ILE A 43 1.29 -8.43 5.72
C ILE A 43 2.17 -9.67 5.83
N SER A 44 1.69 -10.85 5.41
CA SER A 44 2.43 -12.11 5.53
C SER A 44 3.68 -12.16 4.64
N ARG A 45 3.68 -11.39 3.55
CA ARG A 45 4.77 -11.33 2.58
C ARG A 45 5.82 -10.26 2.90
N TYR A 46 5.71 -9.59 4.03
CA TYR A 46 6.72 -8.64 4.44
C TYR A 46 8.01 -9.35 4.85
N GLU A 47 9.01 -9.20 3.99
CA GLU A 47 10.39 -9.59 4.25
C GLU A 47 11.27 -8.35 4.15
N PRO A 48 12.05 -8.01 5.20
CA PRO A 48 13.00 -6.91 5.12
C PRO A 48 14.07 -7.26 4.07
N GLY A 49 14.27 -6.36 3.10
CA GLY A 49 15.40 -6.43 2.16
C GLY A 49 16.66 -5.84 2.78
N GLU A 50 17.80 -6.07 2.11
CA GLU A 50 19.13 -5.65 2.59
C GLU A 50 19.26 -4.14 2.81
N ASN A 51 18.43 -3.35 2.12
CA ASN A 51 18.45 -1.88 2.17
C ASN A 51 17.37 -1.28 3.10
N GLY A 52 16.74 -2.10 3.96
CA GLY A 52 15.63 -1.67 4.81
C GLY A 52 14.30 -1.42 4.08
N GLN A 53 14.27 -1.61 2.77
CA GLN A 53 13.04 -1.68 1.97
C GLN A 53 12.57 -3.13 1.89
N PRO A 54 11.26 -3.41 1.87
CA PRO A 54 10.78 -4.79 1.77
C PRO A 54 11.15 -5.41 0.42
N LYS A 55 11.56 -6.69 0.44
CA LYS A 55 11.84 -7.48 -0.78
C LYS A 55 10.63 -7.56 -1.71
N ASN A 56 9.43 -7.59 -1.14
CA ASN A 56 8.18 -7.54 -1.90
C ASN A 56 7.59 -6.11 -1.86
N PRO A 57 7.48 -5.41 -3.00
CA PRO A 57 6.88 -4.07 -3.04
C PRO A 57 5.41 -4.06 -2.62
N ASN A 58 4.72 -5.20 -2.74
CA ASN A 58 3.31 -5.38 -2.36
C ASN A 58 3.22 -5.96 -0.94
N SER A 59 3.88 -5.30 0.01
CA SER A 59 3.83 -5.67 1.42
C SER A 59 3.69 -4.47 2.34
N LEU A 60 3.04 -4.71 3.47
CA LEU A 60 2.88 -3.77 4.58
C LEU A 60 3.81 -4.22 5.73
N ASP A 61 4.61 -3.29 6.21
CA ASP A 61 5.69 -3.42 7.19
C ASP A 61 5.17 -3.59 8.63
N SER A 62 4.09 -2.90 8.97
CA SER A 62 3.72 -2.61 10.37
C SER A 62 3.22 -3.77 11.23
N TYR A 63 3.22 -5.02 10.73
CA TYR A 63 2.69 -6.15 11.49
C TYR A 63 3.74 -6.96 12.27
N LYS A 64 5.05 -6.70 12.12
CA LYS A 64 6.09 -7.56 12.73
C LYS A 64 6.46 -7.27 14.20
N MET A 65 6.02 -6.18 14.81
CA MET A 65 6.37 -5.83 16.20
C MET A 65 5.17 -5.71 17.17
N GLY A 66 4.07 -6.45 16.93
CA GLY A 66 2.91 -6.44 17.83
C GLY A 66 1.99 -5.22 17.71
N HIS A 67 2.22 -4.38 16.69
CA HIS A 67 1.33 -3.27 16.36
C HIS A 67 0.21 -3.73 15.43
N HIS A 68 -1.04 -3.69 15.90
CA HIS A 68 -2.22 -4.04 15.10
C HIS A 68 -2.72 -2.88 14.22
N ARG A 69 -1.83 -2.00 13.74
CA ARG A 69 -2.20 -0.79 12.98
C ARG A 69 -1.16 -0.46 11.92
N VAL A 70 -1.63 0.06 10.79
CA VAL A 70 -0.79 0.51 9.68
C VAL A 70 -0.61 2.02 9.72
N TRP A 71 0.62 2.48 9.58
CA TRP A 71 0.94 3.91 9.67
C TRP A 71 0.60 4.66 8.37
N TYR A 72 0.27 5.94 8.49
CA TYR A 72 -0.10 6.76 7.33
C TYR A 72 1.02 6.80 6.28
N HIS A 73 2.26 7.07 6.70
CA HIS A 73 3.39 7.18 5.78
C HIS A 73 3.71 5.83 5.12
N GLU A 74 3.46 4.72 5.80
CA GLU A 74 3.63 3.39 5.22
C GLU A 74 2.61 3.12 4.12
N LEU A 75 1.34 3.55 4.28
CA LEU A 75 0.34 3.50 3.21
C LEU A 75 0.74 4.38 2.02
N VAL A 76 1.32 5.56 2.28
CA VAL A 76 1.87 6.42 1.22
C VAL A 76 2.98 5.68 0.47
N SER A 77 3.96 5.12 1.18
CA SER A 77 5.05 4.35 0.59
C SER A 77 4.54 3.10 -0.15
N PHE A 78 3.49 2.44 0.34
CA PHE A 78 2.85 1.32 -0.36
C PHE A 78 2.22 1.76 -1.69
N ILE A 79 1.47 2.87 -1.67
CA ILE A 79 0.85 3.43 -2.88
C ILE A 79 1.91 3.85 -3.89
N ASP A 80 2.98 4.51 -3.43
CA ASP A 80 4.08 4.98 -4.27
C ASP A 80 4.81 3.81 -4.97
N ARG A 81 5.11 2.74 -4.21
CA ARG A 81 5.70 1.50 -4.73
C ARG A 81 4.79 0.81 -5.76
N ASN A 82 3.50 0.68 -5.45
CA ASN A 82 2.54 0.02 -6.34
C ASN A 82 2.25 0.84 -7.60
N GLN A 83 2.20 2.17 -7.49
CA GLN A 83 2.02 3.05 -8.64
C GLN A 83 3.21 2.98 -9.60
N THR A 84 4.43 2.89 -9.06
CA THR A 84 5.64 2.66 -9.85
C THR A 84 5.63 1.28 -10.52
N TYR A 85 5.19 0.24 -9.80
CA TYR A 85 5.07 -1.11 -10.34
C TYR A 85 4.02 -1.22 -11.44
N GLU A 86 2.83 -0.62 -11.26
CA GLU A 86 1.79 -0.57 -12.29
C GLU A 86 2.24 0.20 -13.53
N ARG A 87 2.97 1.32 -13.34
CA ARG A 87 3.52 2.09 -14.46
C ARG A 87 4.55 1.28 -15.26
N ASN A 88 5.51 0.66 -14.57
CA ASN A 88 6.54 -0.15 -15.22
C ASN A 88 5.95 -1.41 -15.89
N ASN A 89 4.95 -2.06 -15.31
CA ASN A 89 4.29 -3.23 -15.92
C ASN A 89 3.26 -2.90 -17.01
N THR A 90 2.75 -1.67 -17.07
CA THR A 90 1.86 -1.23 -18.15
C THR A 90 2.66 -0.91 -19.40
N ASP A 91 3.86 -0.33 -19.25
CA ASP A 91 4.79 -0.04 -20.35
C ASP A 91 5.20 -1.32 -21.12
N ASP A 92 5.48 -2.41 -20.40
CA ASP A 92 5.91 -3.69 -21.01
C ASP A 92 4.79 -4.47 -21.73
N ARG A 93 3.51 -4.10 -21.55
CA ARG A 93 2.38 -4.81 -22.17
C ARG A 93 1.78 -4.11 -23.39
N GLN A 94 2.23 -2.89 -23.73
CA GLN A 94 1.70 -2.10 -24.86
C GLN A 94 2.63 -1.95 -26.07
N LEU A 95 3.82 -2.57 -26.09
CA LEU A 95 4.73 -2.57 -27.24
C LEU A 95 4.63 -3.80 -28.16
N GLY A 96 3.48 -4.50 -28.14
CA GLY A 96 3.26 -5.72 -28.93
C GLY A 96 2.07 -5.69 -29.88
N LEU A 97 1.40 -4.55 -30.09
CA LEU A 97 0.19 -4.46 -30.93
C LEU A 97 0.04 -3.06 -31.55
N PHE A 98 1.00 -2.67 -32.40
CA PHE A 98 0.77 -1.82 -33.56
C PHE A 98 1.77 -2.18 -34.66
#